data_AF-A0A812PNL7-F1
#
_entry.id   AF-A0A812PNL7-F1
#
_cell.length_a   1.000
_cell.length_b   1.000
_cell.length_c   1.000
_cell.angle_alpha   90.00
_cell.angle_beta   90.00
_cell.angle_gamma   90.00
#
_symmetry.space_group_name_H-M   'P 1'
#
loop_
_entity.id
_entity.type
_entity.pdbx_description
1 polymer ?
#
loop_
_entity_poly.entity_id
_entity_poly.type
_entity_poly.pdbx_seq_one_letter_code
_entity_poly.pdbx_strand_id
1 'polypeptide(L)'
;QRLFFLFPPEDVAAGCLYEMQGAYDETRSDGSFGYATHTSDVNIFFPSQKRHPLFSKCNAQVSLLGEGKTLVIPAGWWWCAVCTQPSVTLQHDYWGFDNRLGFVDTLWAPFESKQTSVDARNSMRPAFSELRETIAADDGRRTLE
;
A
#
# COMPACT_ATOMS: atom_id res chain seq x y z
N GLN A 1 21.85 -4.70 2.06
CA GLN A 1 20.93 -5.39 1.12
C GLN A 1 19.63 -5.69 1.83
N ARG A 2 18.49 -5.71 1.11
CA ARG A 2 17.16 -6.03 1.65
C ARG A 2 16.45 -7.05 0.76
N LEU A 3 15.86 -8.06 1.38
CA LEU A 3 14.99 -9.03 0.72
C LEU A 3 13.54 -8.55 0.83
N PHE A 4 12.88 -8.38 -0.30
CA PHE A 4 11.47 -7.99 -0.39
C PHE A 4 10.61 -9.19 -0.75
N PHE A 5 9.50 -9.33 -0.05
CA PHE A 5 8.40 -10.21 -0.40
C PHE A 5 7.22 -9.33 -0.79
N LEU A 6 6.68 -9.57 -1.97
CA LEU A 6 5.63 -8.79 -2.62
C LEU A 6 4.47 -9.73 -2.87
N PHE A 7 3.28 -9.34 -2.40
CA PHE A 7 2.07 -10.12 -2.54
C PHE A 7 1.07 -9.30 -3.34
N PRO A 8 0.50 -9.89 -4.39
CA PRO A 8 -0.42 -9.19 -5.24
C PRO A 8 -1.79 -9.06 -4.53
N PRO A 9 -2.63 -8.08 -4.92
CA PRO A 9 -3.88 -7.79 -4.21
C PRO A 9 -4.87 -8.97 -4.21
N GLU A 10 -4.75 -9.91 -5.14
CA GLU A 10 -5.56 -11.12 -5.20
C GLU A 10 -5.33 -12.03 -3.98
N ASP A 11 -4.12 -12.06 -3.41
CA ASP A 11 -3.82 -12.85 -2.21
C ASP A 11 -4.51 -12.27 -0.97
N VAL A 12 -4.70 -10.95 -0.94
CA VAL A 12 -5.45 -10.23 0.09
C VAL A 12 -6.94 -10.52 -0.08
N ALA A 13 -7.46 -10.40 -1.30
CA ALA A 13 -8.85 -10.67 -1.64
C ALA A 13 -9.24 -12.13 -1.36
N ALA A 14 -8.30 -13.06 -1.53
CA ALA A 14 -8.47 -14.47 -1.16
C ALA A 14 -8.41 -14.73 0.36
N GLY A 15 -8.10 -13.71 1.17
CA GLY A 15 -8.00 -13.81 2.63
C GLY A 15 -6.75 -14.56 3.10
N CYS A 16 -5.76 -14.76 2.22
CA CYS A 16 -4.59 -15.57 2.53
C CYS A 16 -3.57 -14.82 3.41
N LEU A 17 -3.62 -13.48 3.42
CA LEU A 17 -2.73 -12.62 4.19
C LEU A 17 -3.26 -12.20 5.57
N TYR A 18 -4.50 -12.56 5.94
CA TYR A 18 -5.07 -12.26 7.25
C TYR A 18 -4.96 -10.77 7.60
N GLU A 19 -5.51 -9.93 6.72
CA GLU A 19 -5.50 -8.49 6.87
C GLU A 19 -6.11 -8.06 8.21
N MET A 20 -5.37 -7.23 8.92
CA MET A 20 -5.76 -6.57 10.14
C MET A 20 -5.75 -5.06 9.92
N GLN A 21 -6.63 -4.34 10.59
CA GLN A 21 -6.54 -2.88 10.64
C GLN A 21 -5.21 -2.53 11.31
N GLY A 22 -4.38 -1.76 10.60
CA GLY A 22 -3.14 -1.28 11.16
C GLY A 22 -3.41 -0.33 12.33
N ALA A 23 -2.52 -0.39 13.32
CA ALA A 23 -2.50 0.52 14.44
C ALA A 23 -1.22 1.34 14.39
N TYR A 24 -1.21 2.50 15.07
CA TYR A 24 0.03 3.21 15.36
C TYR A 24 0.94 2.28 16.17
N ASP A 25 2.03 1.84 15.55
CA ASP A 25 2.99 0.96 16.20
C ASP A 25 4.16 1.79 16.73
N GLU A 26 4.07 2.17 18.01
CA GLU A 26 5.14 2.85 18.75
C GLU A 26 6.41 2.01 18.89
N THR A 27 6.36 0.71 18.54
CA THR A 27 7.44 -0.24 18.79
C THR A 27 8.31 -0.54 17.56
N ARG A 28 8.05 0.10 16.41
CA ARG A 28 8.93 -0.01 15.24
C ARG A 28 10.30 0.63 15.53
N SER A 29 11.28 -0.23 15.78
CA SER A 29 12.67 0.13 16.11
C SER A 29 13.47 0.71 14.93
N ASP A 30 12.88 0.87 13.75
CA ASP A 30 13.56 1.32 12.54
C ASP A 30 13.42 2.83 12.27
N GLY A 31 12.75 3.57 13.15
CA GLY A 31 12.58 5.03 13.02
C GLY A 31 11.72 5.43 11.82
N SER A 32 11.09 4.48 11.13
CA SER A 32 10.10 4.77 10.10
C SER A 32 8.77 5.08 10.79
N PHE A 33 8.55 6.37 11.07
CA PHE A 33 7.21 6.85 11.44
C PHE A 33 6.30 6.66 10.22
N GLY A 34 5.48 5.61 10.24
CA GLY A 34 4.53 5.32 9.18
C GLY A 34 3.29 4.63 9.73
N TYR A 35 2.13 5.22 9.47
CA TYR A 35 0.86 4.53 9.62
C TYR A 35 0.71 3.61 8.41
N ALA A 36 0.78 2.29 8.62
CA ALA A 36 0.21 1.34 7.67
C ALA A 36 -1.28 1.25 8.00
N THR A 37 -2.16 1.56 7.04
CA THR A 37 -3.61 1.44 7.24
C THR A 37 -4.03 -0.01 7.55
N HIS A 38 -3.27 -0.96 7.01
CA HIS A 38 -3.49 -2.39 7.13
C HIS A 38 -2.17 -3.13 7.35
N THR A 39 -2.21 -4.20 8.14
CA THR A 39 -1.06 -5.05 8.47
C THR A 39 -1.46 -6.52 8.50
N SER A 40 -0.48 -7.41 8.59
CA SER A 40 -0.66 -8.85 8.73
C SER A 40 0.23 -9.35 9.86
N ASP A 41 -0.29 -10.23 10.70
CA ASP A 41 0.48 -10.87 11.78
C ASP A 41 1.12 -12.20 11.36
N VAL A 42 1.06 -12.53 10.07
CA VAL A 42 1.66 -13.74 9.53
C VAL A 42 3.19 -13.63 9.56
N ASN A 43 3.85 -14.50 10.32
CA ASN A 43 5.28 -14.71 10.18
C ASN A 43 5.56 -15.50 8.90
N ILE A 44 6.08 -14.82 7.88
CA ILE A 44 6.36 -15.41 6.55
C ILE A 44 7.38 -16.55 6.59
N PHE A 45 8.27 -16.59 7.59
CA PHE A 45 9.31 -17.62 7.72
C PHE A 45 8.78 -18.86 8.44
N PHE A 46 7.82 -18.66 9.34
CA PHE A 46 7.24 -19.71 10.17
C PHE A 46 5.73 -19.52 10.31
N PRO A 47 4.96 -19.67 9.22
CA PRO A 47 3.53 -19.43 9.25
C PRO A 47 2.82 -20.48 10.10
N SER A 48 2.00 -20.04 11.06
CA SER A 48 1.22 -20.94 11.89
C SER A 48 0.09 -21.56 11.07
N GLN A 49 0.16 -22.85 10.75
CA GLN A 49 -0.92 -23.55 10.02
C GLN A 49 -2.26 -23.53 10.78
N LYS A 50 -2.22 -23.39 12.11
CA LYS A 50 -3.42 -23.30 12.96
C LYS A 50 -4.08 -21.92 12.87
N ARG A 51 -3.28 -20.84 12.89
CA ARG A 51 -3.81 -19.47 12.85
C ARG A 51 -4.02 -18.98 11.42
N HIS A 52 -3.15 -19.38 10.50
CA HIS A 52 -3.04 -18.88 9.13
C HIS A 52 -3.09 -20.02 8.08
N PRO A 53 -4.09 -20.92 8.09
CA PRO A 53 -4.14 -22.12 7.24
C PRO A 53 -4.05 -21.81 5.73
N LEU A 54 -4.64 -20.71 5.29
CA LEU A 54 -4.65 -20.27 3.89
C LEU A 54 -3.36 -19.60 3.42
N PHE A 55 -2.42 -19.25 4.31
CA PHE A 55 -1.20 -18.54 3.90
C PHE A 55 -0.34 -19.36 2.93
N SER A 56 -0.43 -20.70 3.00
CA SER A 56 0.22 -21.62 2.06
C SER A 56 -0.23 -21.46 0.61
N LYS A 57 -1.34 -20.74 0.36
CA LYS A 57 -1.87 -20.44 -0.98
C LYS A 57 -1.39 -19.10 -1.54
N CYS A 58 -0.76 -18.24 -0.72
CA CYS A 58 -0.20 -16.98 -1.20
C CYS A 58 0.92 -17.25 -2.21
N ASN A 59 1.04 -16.37 -3.21
CA ASN A 59 2.10 -16.42 -4.21
C ASN A 59 2.98 -15.18 -4.12
N ALA A 60 3.94 -15.22 -3.20
CA ALA A 60 4.89 -14.12 -3.00
C ALA A 60 5.88 -14.03 -4.17
N GLN A 61 6.05 -12.83 -4.72
CA GLN A 61 7.21 -12.48 -5.53
C GLN A 61 8.34 -12.02 -4.64
N VAL A 62 9.54 -12.55 -4.87
CA VAL A 62 10.70 -12.30 -4.01
C VAL A 62 11.79 -11.59 -4.78
N SER A 63 12.33 -10.51 -4.21
CA SER A 63 13.41 -9.72 -4.83
C SER A 63 14.46 -9.31 -3.82
N LEU A 64 15.74 -9.51 -4.16
CA LEU A 64 16.87 -9.04 -3.35
C LEU A 64 17.38 -7.70 -3.90
N LEU A 65 17.17 -6.64 -3.14
CA LEU A 65 17.58 -5.29 -3.48
C LEU A 65 18.96 -4.98 -2.92
N GLY A 66 19.87 -4.62 -3.83
CA GLY A 66 21.20 -4.13 -3.55
C GLY A 66 21.29 -2.61 -3.67
N GLU A 67 22.47 -2.06 -3.42
CA GLU A 67 22.75 -0.64 -3.60
C GLU A 67 22.51 -0.20 -5.05
N GLY A 68 21.96 1.01 -5.22
CA GLY A 68 21.66 1.60 -6.53
C GLY A 68 20.50 0.94 -7.29
N LYS A 69 19.90 -0.14 -6.78
CA LYS A 69 18.74 -0.79 -7.40
C LYS A 69 17.45 -0.16 -6.89
N THR A 70 16.49 -0.02 -7.81
CA THR A 70 15.15 0.49 -7.52
C THR A 70 14.14 -0.63 -7.68
N LEU A 71 13.19 -0.71 -6.74
CA LEU A 71 12.04 -1.58 -6.83
C LEU A 71 10.79 -0.70 -6.94
N VAL A 72 9.99 -0.91 -7.97
CA VAL A 72 8.68 -0.27 -8.11
C VAL A 72 7.64 -1.26 -7.60
N ILE A 73 6.87 -0.84 -6.60
CA ILE A 73 5.79 -1.63 -6.01
C ILE A 73 4.47 -1.04 -6.52
N PRO A 74 3.66 -1.81 -7.29
CA PRO A 74 2.38 -1.30 -7.76
C PRO A 74 1.42 -1.00 -6.61
N ALA A 75 0.50 -0.07 -6.82
CA ALA A 75 -0.51 0.26 -5.83
C ALA A 75 -1.36 -0.98 -5.47
N GLY A 76 -1.73 -1.10 -4.19
CA GLY A 76 -2.52 -2.22 -3.67
C GLY A 76 -1.71 -3.49 -3.36
N TRP A 77 -0.42 -3.54 -3.74
CA TRP A 77 0.43 -4.67 -3.39
C TRP A 77 0.85 -4.61 -1.93
N TRP A 78 0.77 -5.76 -1.28
CA TRP A 78 1.29 -5.95 0.05
C TRP A 78 2.76 -6.29 -0.01
N TRP A 79 3.53 -5.77 0.92
CA TRP A 79 4.96 -6.05 0.93
C TRP A 79 5.52 -6.08 2.35
N CYS A 80 6.56 -6.88 2.51
CA CYS A 80 7.42 -6.82 3.68
C CYS A 80 8.88 -6.94 3.25
N ALA A 81 9.76 -6.23 3.95
CA ALA A 81 11.19 -6.23 3.67
C ALA A 81 11.97 -6.72 4.89
N VAL A 82 13.01 -7.52 4.64
CA VAL A 82 13.92 -8.03 5.66
C VAL A 82 15.34 -7.61 5.32
N CYS A 83 15.99 -6.89 6.24
CA CYS A 83 17.38 -6.50 6.10
C CYS A 83 18.27 -7.75 6.25
N THR A 84 19.02 -8.09 5.20
CA THR A 84 20.05 -9.13 5.27
C THR A 84 21.41 -8.55 5.72
N GLN A 85 21.57 -7.24 5.58
CA GLN A 85 22.72 -6.44 6.02
C GLN A 85 22.24 -5.04 6.43
N PRO A 86 23.01 -4.29 7.25
CA PRO A 86 22.74 -2.88 7.50
C PRO A 86 22.53 -2.13 6.18
N SER A 87 21.42 -1.41 6.06
CA SER A 87 21.02 -0.75 4.82
C SER A 87 20.05 0.39 5.06
N VAL A 88 20.10 1.37 4.17
CA VAL A 88 19.18 2.50 4.09
C VAL A 88 18.38 2.35 2.81
N THR A 89 17.08 2.66 2.86
CA THR A 89 16.20 2.65 1.69
C THR A 89 15.44 3.96 1.68
N LEU A 90 15.42 4.62 0.51
CA LEU A 90 14.56 5.77 0.27
C LEU A 90 13.29 5.26 -0.42
N GLN A 91 12.13 5.65 0.10
CA GLN A 91 10.84 5.33 -0.46
C GLN A 91 10.15 6.63 -0.85
N HIS A 92 9.57 6.64 -2.05
CA HIS A 92 8.76 7.74 -2.54
C HIS A 92 7.53 7.18 -3.24
N ASP A 93 6.38 7.73 -2.93
CA ASP A 93 5.18 7.47 -3.69
C ASP A 93 5.29 8.16 -5.05
N TYR A 94 4.89 7.44 -6.09
CA TYR A 94 4.96 7.92 -7.47
C TYR A 94 3.62 7.71 -8.17
N TRP A 95 3.20 8.77 -8.87
CA TRP A 95 1.98 8.78 -9.68
C TRP A 95 2.36 8.94 -11.15
N GLY A 96 2.15 7.88 -11.92
CA GLY A 96 2.19 7.86 -13.37
C GLY A 96 0.79 7.97 -13.98
N PHE A 97 0.70 7.90 -15.31
CA PHE A 97 -0.59 7.98 -16.01
C PHE A 97 -1.55 6.86 -15.60
N ASP A 98 -1.05 5.65 -15.35
CA ASP A 98 -1.88 4.49 -15.06
C ASP A 98 -2.49 4.49 -13.63
N ASN A 99 -1.94 5.31 -12.71
CA ASN A 99 -2.37 5.33 -11.30
C ASN A 99 -2.65 6.75 -10.77
N ARG A 100 -2.68 7.78 -11.63
CA ARG A 100 -2.90 9.18 -11.22
C ARG A 100 -4.26 9.45 -10.57
N LEU A 101 -5.28 8.65 -10.84
CA LEU A 101 -6.55 8.76 -10.11
C LEU A 101 -6.39 8.42 -8.62
N GLY A 102 -5.47 7.51 -8.29
CA GLY A 102 -5.14 7.15 -6.91
C GLY A 102 -4.54 8.29 -6.09
N PHE A 103 -4.00 9.33 -6.74
CA PHE A 103 -3.58 10.57 -6.06
C PHE A 103 -4.77 11.25 -5.37
N VAL A 104 -5.91 11.34 -6.05
CA VAL A 104 -7.12 11.96 -5.52
C VAL A 104 -7.64 11.15 -4.32
N ASP A 105 -7.62 9.82 -4.43
CA ASP A 105 -7.99 8.91 -3.34
C ASP A 105 -7.09 9.09 -2.12
N THR A 106 -5.78 9.22 -2.34
CA THR A 106 -4.79 9.44 -1.25
C THR A 106 -4.99 10.79 -0.57
N LEU A 107 -5.28 11.85 -1.33
CA LEU A 107 -5.59 13.16 -0.76
C LEU A 107 -6.93 13.18 0.00
N TRP A 108 -7.88 12.33 -0.40
CA TRP A 108 -9.22 12.27 0.18
C TRP A 108 -9.28 11.39 1.44
N ALA A 109 -8.47 10.34 1.53
CA ALA A 109 -8.47 9.36 2.62
C ALA A 109 -8.46 9.97 4.05
N PRO A 110 -7.71 11.06 4.35
CA PRO A 110 -7.77 11.71 5.66
C PRO A 110 -9.16 12.25 6.02
N PHE A 111 -9.92 12.74 5.03
CA PHE A 111 -11.26 13.29 5.21
C PHE A 111 -12.30 12.20 5.47
N GLU A 112 -12.07 10.97 5.03
CA GLU A 112 -12.96 9.83 5.33
C GLU A 112 -12.80 9.30 6.76
N SER A 113 -11.72 9.71 7.44
CA SER A 113 -11.49 9.32 8.83
C SER A 113 -12.59 9.84 9.76
N LYS A 114 -12.90 9.08 10.82
CA LYS A 114 -13.88 9.49 11.85
C LYS A 114 -13.47 10.76 12.60
N GLN A 115 -12.23 11.22 12.44
CA GLN A 115 -11.69 12.40 13.11
C GLN A 115 -12.06 13.72 12.40
N THR A 116 -12.39 13.67 11.10
CA THR A 116 -12.79 14.86 10.33
C THR A 116 -14.28 15.16 10.55
N SER A 117 -14.62 16.42 10.80
CA SER A 117 -16.03 16.82 10.95
C SER A 117 -16.84 16.58 9.66
N VAL A 118 -18.13 16.29 9.82
CA VAL A 118 -19.04 16.04 8.69
C VAL A 118 -19.14 17.27 7.78
N ASP A 119 -19.09 18.48 8.35
CA ASP A 119 -19.15 19.73 7.59
C ASP A 119 -17.89 19.94 6.73
N ALA A 120 -16.70 19.64 7.27
CA ALA A 120 -15.45 19.71 6.50
C ALA A 120 -15.44 18.68 5.37
N ARG A 121 -15.96 17.47 5.60
CA ARG A 121 -16.16 16.47 4.55
C ARG A 121 -17.10 16.95 3.45
N ASN A 122 -18.27 17.48 3.82
CA ASN A 122 -19.28 17.91 2.86
C ASN A 122 -18.82 19.14 2.05
N SER A 123 -18.04 20.04 2.67
CA SER A 123 -17.47 21.22 2.00
C SER A 123 -16.44 20.85 0.94
N MET A 124 -15.57 19.88 1.23
CA MET A 124 -14.47 19.49 0.33
C MET A 124 -14.87 18.47 -0.74
N ARG A 125 -15.92 17.66 -0.49
CA ARG A 125 -16.36 16.58 -1.38
C ARG A 125 -16.59 17.01 -2.84
N PRO A 126 -17.20 18.17 -3.14
CA PRO A 126 -17.39 18.62 -4.52
C PRO A 126 -16.06 18.84 -5.25
N ALA A 127 -15.09 19.51 -4.61
CA ALA A 127 -13.80 19.80 -5.21
C ALA A 127 -13.00 18.54 -5.55
N PHE A 128 -13.04 17.53 -4.67
CA PHE A 128 -12.39 16.23 -4.94
C PHE A 128 -13.10 15.43 -6.02
N SER A 129 -14.43 15.52 -6.10
CA SER A 129 -15.22 14.86 -7.16
C SER A 129 -14.91 15.47 -8.54
N GLU A 130 -14.88 16.80 -8.62
CA GLU A 130 -14.51 17.54 -9.84
C GLU A 130 -13.07 17.23 -10.29
N LEU A 131 -12.11 17.18 -9.34
CA LEU A 131 -10.74 16.81 -9.64
C LEU A 131 -10.64 15.39 -10.20
N ARG A 132 -11.37 14.43 -9.61
CA ARG A 132 -11.41 13.03 -10.08
C ARG A 132 -11.97 12.95 -11.50
N GLU A 133 -13.09 13.62 -11.77
CA GLU A 133 -13.72 13.64 -13.09
C GLU A 133 -12.83 14.27 -14.16
N THR A 134 -12.14 15.36 -13.82
CA THR A 134 -11.22 16.05 -14.72
C THR A 134 -10.06 15.14 -15.13
N ILE A 135 -9.47 14.43 -14.16
CA ILE A 135 -8.37 13.48 -14.43
C ILE A 135 -8.88 12.31 -15.26
N ALA A 136 -10.05 11.73 -14.92
CA ALA A 136 -10.63 10.62 -15.65
C ALA A 136 -11.00 10.98 -17.11
N ALA A 137 -11.49 12.19 -17.35
CA ALA A 137 -11.82 12.67 -18.69
C ALA A 137 -10.56 12.83 -19.56
N ASP A 138 -9.43 13.21 -18.97
CA ASP A 138 -8.14 13.30 -19.66
C ASP A 138 -7.58 11.91 -20.01
N ASP A 139 -7.80 10.89 -19.16
CA ASP A 139 -7.46 9.49 -19.47
C ASP A 139 -8.29 8.93 -20.64
N GLY A 140 -9.61 9.21 -20.66
CA GLY A 140 -10.51 8.77 -21.71
C GLY A 140 -10.22 9.37 -23.10
N ARG A 141 -9.59 10.55 -23.15
CA ARG A 141 -9.20 11.19 -24.41
C ARG A 141 -7.96 10.57 -25.04
N ARG A 142 -7.04 10.01 -24.23
CA ARG A 142 -5.79 9.41 -24.72
C ARG A 142 -5.93 8.00 -25.25
N THR A 143 -6.94 7.24 -24.81
CA THR A 143 -7.20 5.88 -25.32
C THR A 143 -7.82 5.86 -26.73
N LEU A 144 -8.14 7.04 -27.27
CA LEU A 144 -8.70 7.24 -28.61
C LEU A 144 -7.65 7.72 -29.64
N GLU A 145 -6.40 7.94 -29.23
CA GLU A 145 -5.24 8.24 -30.08
C GLU A 145 -4.33 7.00 -30.23
#